data_AF-A0A547PT39-F1
#
_entry.id   AF-A0A547PT39-F1
#
_cell.length_a   1.000
_cell.length_b   1.000
_cell.length_c   1.000
_cell.angle_alpha   90.00
_cell.angle_beta   90.00
_cell.angle_gamma   90.00
#
_symmetry.space_group_name_H-M   'P 1'
#
loop_
_entity.id
_entity.type
_entity.pdbx_description
1 polymer ?
#
loop_
_entity_poly.entity_id
_entity_poly.type
_entity_poly.pdbx_seq_one_letter_code
_entity_poly.pdbx_strand_id
1 'polypeptide(L)'
;MMEKWRLEREEKLKGDRATLLEQLREIGLTEITAEYEGSGDSGHVGDITDQPADREVPEDVMDRLKDFAWDVAYDQHPGFENNDGAYGSVEWDLTEDSITLDHTMRYTETCNTYQEGL
;
A
#
# COMPACT_ATOMS: atom_id res chain seq x y z
N MET A 1 -12.49 -19.10 -10.23
CA MET A 1 -11.91 -17.99 -11.04
C MET A 1 -11.30 -16.95 -10.09
N MET A 2 -12.07 -16.37 -9.17
CA MET A 2 -11.55 -15.43 -8.14
C MET A 2 -10.47 -16.06 -7.22
N GLU A 3 -10.66 -17.29 -6.76
CA GLU A 3 -9.69 -17.95 -5.88
C GLU A 3 -8.34 -18.23 -6.56
N LYS A 4 -8.37 -18.49 -7.87
CA LYS A 4 -7.16 -18.65 -8.68
C LYS A 4 -6.38 -17.34 -8.76
N TRP A 5 -7.08 -16.23 -9.04
CA TRP A 5 -6.48 -14.90 -9.14
C TRP A 5 -5.90 -14.41 -7.81
N ARG A 6 -6.55 -14.74 -6.68
CA ARG A 6 -6.01 -14.43 -5.35
C ARG A 6 -4.71 -15.18 -5.09
N LEU A 7 -4.65 -16.48 -5.42
CA LEU A 7 -3.43 -17.27 -5.27
C LEU A 7 -2.30 -16.77 -6.17
N GLU A 8 -2.61 -16.44 -7.43
CA GLU A 8 -1.63 -15.87 -8.37
C GLU A 8 -1.07 -14.53 -7.88
N ARG A 9 -1.92 -13.66 -7.30
CA ARG A 9 -1.48 -12.40 -6.67
C ARG A 9 -0.65 -12.62 -5.42
N GLU A 10 -1.06 -13.51 -4.53
CA GLU A 10 -0.33 -13.83 -3.30
C GLU A 10 1.06 -14.41 -3.63
N GLU A 11 1.16 -15.28 -4.63
CA GLU A 11 2.44 -15.82 -5.09
C GLU A 11 3.35 -14.74 -5.69
N LYS A 12 2.78 -13.85 -6.53
CA LYS A 12 3.50 -12.68 -7.05
C LYS A 12 4.02 -11.80 -5.91
N LEU A 13 3.15 -11.42 -4.97
CA LEU A 13 3.50 -10.60 -3.82
C LEU A 13 4.62 -11.21 -2.97
N LYS A 14 4.58 -12.52 -2.73
CA LYS A 14 5.65 -13.23 -2.02
C LYS A 14 6.98 -13.17 -2.79
N GLY A 15 6.96 -13.34 -4.11
CA GLY A 15 8.14 -13.25 -4.96
C GLY A 15 8.74 -11.84 -5.00
N ASP A 16 7.90 -10.82 -5.17
CA ASP A 16 8.30 -9.42 -5.17
C ASP A 16 8.89 -9.02 -3.81
N ARG A 17 8.24 -9.41 -2.72
CA ARG A 17 8.70 -9.20 -1.34
C ARG A 17 10.08 -9.81 -1.11
N ALA A 18 10.28 -11.07 -1.48
CA ALA A 18 11.57 -11.74 -1.29
C ALA A 18 12.71 -11.02 -2.06
N THR A 19 12.44 -10.68 -3.32
CA THR A 19 13.42 -10.02 -4.19
C THR A 19 13.77 -8.61 -3.69
N LEU A 20 12.77 -7.82 -3.30
CA LEU A 20 12.99 -6.47 -2.77
C LEU A 20 13.70 -6.52 -1.42
N LEU A 21 13.33 -7.43 -0.53
CA LEU A 21 13.96 -7.56 0.79
C LEU A 21 15.48 -7.79 0.68
N GLU A 22 15.91 -8.69 -0.21
CA GLU A 22 17.33 -8.95 -0.44
C GLU A 22 18.06 -7.69 -0.94
N GLN A 23 17.48 -6.98 -1.91
CA GLN A 23 18.07 -5.77 -2.48
C GLN A 23 18.17 -4.62 -1.46
N LEU A 24 17.10 -4.38 -0.70
CA LEU A 24 17.05 -3.30 0.28
C LEU A 24 18.03 -3.55 1.44
N ARG A 25 18.17 -4.81 1.86
CA ARG A 25 19.19 -5.22 2.85
C ARG A 25 20.61 -5.08 2.31
N GLU A 26 20.84 -5.34 1.03
CA GLU A 26 22.16 -5.13 0.39
C GLU A 26 22.53 -3.64 0.34
N ILE A 27 21.55 -2.77 0.06
CA ILE A 27 21.70 -1.30 0.14
C ILE A 27 22.00 -0.85 1.59
N GLY A 28 21.56 -1.65 2.57
CA GLY A 28 21.76 -1.41 4.00
C GLY A 28 20.61 -0.69 4.68
N LEU A 29 19.41 -0.75 4.08
CA LEU A 29 18.18 -0.24 4.67
C LEU A 29 17.64 -1.20 5.72
N THR A 30 16.99 -0.61 6.73
CA THR A 30 16.37 -1.32 7.85
C THR A 30 14.87 -1.11 7.93
N GLU A 31 14.35 -0.01 7.39
CA GLU A 31 12.92 0.31 7.42
C GLU A 31 12.52 1.08 6.16
N ILE A 32 11.33 0.80 5.66
CA ILE A 32 10.64 1.55 4.60
C ILE A 32 9.26 1.93 5.10
N THR A 33 8.85 3.18 4.87
CA THR A 33 7.46 3.62 5.01
C THR A 33 6.99 4.21 3.69
N ALA A 34 5.89 3.69 3.14
CA ALA A 34 5.28 4.20 1.91
C ALA A 34 3.86 4.68 2.19
N GLU A 35 3.58 5.94 1.90
CA GLU A 35 2.22 6.49 1.97
C GLU A 35 1.46 6.23 0.67
N TYR A 36 0.19 5.88 0.77
CA TYR A 36 -0.66 5.67 -0.40
C TYR A 36 -1.99 6.37 -0.24
N GLU A 37 -2.54 6.79 -1.37
CA GLU A 37 -3.88 7.36 -1.44
C GLU A 37 -4.59 6.94 -2.72
N GLY A 38 -5.90 6.84 -2.63
CA GLY A 38 -6.77 6.65 -3.77
C GLY A 38 -8.10 7.37 -3.58
N SER A 39 -8.67 7.85 -4.67
CA SER A 39 -10.02 8.39 -4.78
C SER A 39 -10.41 8.51 -6.25
N GLY A 40 -11.71 8.55 -6.55
CA GLY A 40 -12.19 8.76 -7.91
C GLY A 40 -11.70 7.71 -8.91
N ASP A 41 -11.59 6.45 -8.47
CA ASP A 41 -11.16 5.28 -9.24
C ASP A 41 -9.70 5.35 -9.70
N SER A 42 -8.88 6.14 -8.99
CA SER A 42 -7.45 6.28 -9.23
C SER A 42 -6.71 6.41 -7.91
N GLY A 43 -5.44 6.07 -7.90
CA GLY A 43 -4.59 6.29 -6.75
C GLY A 43 -3.12 6.20 -7.10
N HIS A 44 -2.30 6.46 -6.10
CA HIS A 44 -0.85 6.34 -6.21
C HIS A 44 -0.23 6.05 -4.84
N VAL A 45 1.00 5.54 -4.89
CA VAL A 45 1.92 5.60 -3.75
C VAL A 45 2.70 6.90 -3.89
N GLY A 46 2.65 7.71 -2.83
CA GLY A 46 3.28 9.01 -2.75
C GLY A 46 4.74 8.91 -2.33
N ASP A 47 5.10 9.68 -1.30
CA ASP A 47 6.44 9.68 -0.74
C ASP A 47 6.77 8.34 -0.06
N ILE A 48 8.00 7.90 -0.28
CA ILE A 48 8.61 6.78 0.43
C ILE A 48 9.70 7.34 1.30
N THR A 49 9.66 6.99 2.58
CA THR A 49 10.72 7.28 3.54
C THR A 49 11.51 6.00 3.78
N ASP A 50 12.81 6.04 3.52
CA ASP A 50 13.73 4.94 3.80
C ASP A 50 14.67 5.28 4.97
N GLN A 51 14.96 4.26 5.78
CA GLN A 51 15.94 4.38 6.86
C GLN A 51 17.04 3.32 6.72
N PRO A 52 18.32 3.69 6.95
CA PRO A 52 18.77 5.06 7.20
C PRO A 52 18.78 5.91 5.90
N ALA A 53 18.36 7.18 6.02
CA ALA A 53 18.15 8.08 4.87
C ALA A 53 19.45 8.55 4.17
N ASP A 54 20.61 8.05 4.59
CA ASP A 54 21.91 8.36 3.97
C ASP A 54 22.27 7.38 2.84
N ARG A 55 21.37 6.44 2.52
CA ARG A 55 21.55 5.45 1.46
C ARG A 55 20.96 5.95 0.15
N GLU A 56 21.68 5.69 -0.92
CA GLU A 56 21.19 5.94 -2.26
C GLU A 56 20.40 4.72 -2.73
N VAL A 57 19.09 4.90 -2.92
CA VAL A 57 18.21 3.88 -3.47
C VAL A 57 18.09 4.11 -4.98
N PRO A 58 18.43 3.13 -5.83
CA PRO A 58 18.23 3.25 -7.27
C PRO A 58 16.77 3.51 -7.64
N GLU A 59 16.53 4.35 -8.65
CA GLU A 59 15.18 4.75 -9.08
C GLU A 59 14.31 3.53 -9.47
N ASP A 60 14.89 2.53 -10.12
CA ASP A 60 14.18 1.29 -10.49
C ASP A 60 13.76 0.45 -9.28
N VAL A 61 14.53 0.49 -8.20
CA VAL A 61 14.17 -0.15 -6.93
C VAL A 61 13.05 0.63 -6.25
N MET A 62 13.11 1.97 -6.32
CA MET A 62 12.07 2.85 -5.76
C MET A 62 10.73 2.68 -6.47
N ASP A 63 10.71 2.56 -7.80
CA ASP A 63 9.47 2.32 -8.55
C ASP A 63 8.88 0.95 -8.21
N ARG A 64 9.71 -0.08 -8.09
CA ARG A 64 9.26 -1.41 -7.65
C ARG A 64 8.75 -1.41 -6.20
N LEU A 65 9.32 -0.58 -5.33
CA LEU A 65 8.81 -0.37 -3.97
C LEU A 65 7.42 0.27 -3.97
N LYS A 66 7.17 1.27 -4.85
CA LYS A 66 5.84 1.87 -5.01
C LYS A 66 4.82 0.84 -5.49
N ASP A 67 5.16 0.06 -6.52
CA ASP A 67 4.30 -1.00 -7.02
C ASP A 67 4.01 -2.05 -5.93
N PHE A 68 5.02 -2.41 -5.16
CA PHE A 68 4.88 -3.36 -4.05
C PHE A 68 3.97 -2.83 -2.94
N ALA A 69 4.17 -1.59 -2.49
CA ALA A 69 3.33 -0.96 -1.46
C ALA A 69 1.87 -0.86 -1.92
N TRP A 70 1.65 -0.49 -3.18
CA TRP A 70 0.31 -0.50 -3.79
C TRP A 70 -0.32 -1.89 -3.77
N ASP A 71 0.42 -2.91 -4.24
CA ASP A 71 -0.08 -4.28 -4.31
C ASP A 71 -0.42 -4.84 -2.90
N VAL A 72 0.37 -4.49 -1.87
CA VAL A 72 0.11 -4.84 -0.46
C VAL A 72 -1.20 -4.22 0.04
N ALA A 73 -1.37 -2.90 -0.15
CA ALA A 73 -2.59 -2.20 0.25
C ALA A 73 -3.82 -2.76 -0.49
N TYR A 74 -3.70 -2.98 -1.79
CA TYR A 74 -4.78 -3.49 -2.64
C TYR A 74 -5.12 -4.96 -2.40
N ASP A 75 -4.21 -5.77 -1.85
CA ASP A 75 -4.47 -7.16 -1.48
C ASP A 75 -5.37 -7.26 -0.25
N GLN A 76 -5.13 -6.40 0.74
CA GLN A 76 -5.93 -6.35 1.97
C GLN A 76 -7.23 -5.55 1.80
N HIS A 77 -7.19 -4.48 0.98
CA HIS A 77 -8.32 -3.58 0.75
C HIS A 77 -8.57 -3.34 -0.75
N PRO A 78 -9.05 -4.36 -1.50
CA PRO A 78 -9.29 -4.21 -2.93
C PRO A 78 -10.35 -3.13 -3.21
N GLY A 79 -10.03 -2.21 -4.12
CA GLY A 79 -10.93 -1.13 -4.55
C GLY A 79 -10.98 0.05 -3.58
N PHE A 80 -9.98 0.21 -2.72
CA PHE A 80 -9.88 1.32 -1.78
C PHE A 80 -9.85 2.69 -2.47
N GLU A 81 -9.43 2.73 -3.73
CA GLU A 81 -9.34 3.93 -4.56
C GLU A 81 -10.68 4.39 -5.14
N ASN A 82 -11.73 3.57 -5.02
CA ASN A 82 -13.01 3.84 -5.66
C ASN A 82 -13.82 4.89 -4.89
N ASN A 83 -14.56 5.73 -5.63
CA ASN A 83 -15.47 6.74 -5.08
C ASN A 83 -14.78 7.70 -4.07
N ASP A 84 -15.24 7.68 -2.80
CA ASP A 84 -14.71 8.50 -1.71
C ASP A 84 -13.25 8.17 -1.38
N GLY A 85 -12.80 6.98 -1.77
CA GLY A 85 -11.41 6.59 -1.68
C GLY A 85 -10.96 6.17 -0.28
N ALA A 86 -9.65 6.05 -0.13
CA ALA A 86 -8.98 5.68 1.09
C ALA A 86 -7.50 6.08 1.02
N TYR A 87 -6.82 6.03 2.15
CA TYR A 87 -5.39 6.32 2.25
C TYR A 87 -4.80 5.60 3.45
N GLY A 88 -3.48 5.56 3.53
CA GLY A 88 -2.80 4.89 4.63
C GLY A 88 -1.30 4.82 4.41
N SER A 89 -0.64 3.98 5.21
CA SER A 89 0.79 3.72 5.14
C SER A 89 1.08 2.22 5.15
N VAL A 90 2.11 1.83 4.40
CA VAL A 90 2.75 0.52 4.48
C VAL A 90 4.11 0.73 5.14
N GLU A 91 4.27 0.19 6.33
CA GLU A 91 5.53 0.17 7.07
C GLU A 91 6.15 -1.22 6.95
N TRP A 92 7.41 -1.30 6.52
CA TRP A 92 8.15 -2.55 6.39
C TRP A 92 9.45 -2.49 7.18
N ASP A 93 9.49 -3.24 8.28
CA ASP A 93 10.73 -3.54 8.99
C ASP A 93 11.50 -4.59 8.18
N LEU A 94 12.60 -4.18 7.58
CA LEU A 94 13.44 -5.03 6.76
C LEU A 94 14.32 -5.95 7.61
N THR A 95 14.51 -5.70 8.90
CA THR A 95 15.32 -6.53 9.79
C THR A 95 14.54 -7.76 10.27
N GLU A 96 13.31 -7.54 10.74
CA GLU A 96 12.37 -8.57 11.17
C GLU A 96 11.59 -9.16 10.00
N ASP A 97 11.62 -8.47 8.85
CA ASP A 97 10.84 -8.80 7.68
C ASP A 97 9.33 -8.83 8.01
N SER A 98 8.84 -7.77 8.65
CA SER A 98 7.44 -7.62 9.05
C SER A 98 6.82 -6.39 8.39
N ILE A 99 5.59 -6.55 7.89
CA ILE A 99 4.86 -5.47 7.23
C ILE A 99 3.64 -5.12 8.08
N THR A 100 3.48 -3.83 8.37
CA THR A 100 2.31 -3.25 9.03
C THR A 100 1.58 -2.35 8.02
N LEU A 101 0.26 -2.50 7.93
CA LEU A 101 -0.60 -1.68 7.08
C LEU A 101 -1.54 -0.87 7.97
N ASP A 102 -1.38 0.45 8.00
CA ASP A 102 -2.39 1.36 8.52
C ASP A 102 -3.32 1.78 7.38
N HIS A 103 -4.63 1.67 7.58
CA HIS A 103 -5.61 1.92 6.54
C HIS A 103 -6.77 2.77 7.05
N THR A 104 -7.01 3.88 6.36
CA THR A 104 -8.15 4.77 6.60
C THR A 104 -9.05 4.83 5.38
N MET A 105 -10.28 4.31 5.53
CA MET A 105 -11.32 4.37 4.49
C MET A 105 -12.17 5.63 4.65
N ARG A 106 -12.52 6.28 3.53
CA ARG A 106 -13.45 7.40 3.48
C ARG A 106 -14.80 6.90 2.97
N TYR A 107 -15.90 7.43 3.51
CA TYR A 107 -17.24 7.15 3.02
C TYR A 107 -18.17 8.35 3.22
N THR A 108 -19.09 8.55 2.28
CA THR A 108 -20.17 9.52 2.38
C THR A 108 -21.46 8.84 2.84
N GLU A 109 -22.01 9.27 3.99
CA GLU A 109 -23.33 8.86 4.46
C GLU A 109 -24.35 9.99 4.27
N THR A 110 -25.52 9.67 3.71
CA THR A 110 -26.62 10.62 3.55
C THR A 110 -27.80 10.20 4.42
N CYS A 111 -28.17 11.04 5.40
CA CYS A 111 -29.37 10.85 6.22
C CYS A 111 -30.46 11.84 5.80
N ASN A 112 -31.61 11.33 5.36
CA ASN A 112 -32.78 12.14 5.04
C ASN A 112 -33.82 11.99 6.16
N THR A 113 -34.24 13.11 6.74
CA THR A 113 -35.39 13.15 7.66
C THR A 113 -36.50 13.95 7.02
N TYR A 114 -37.72 13.42 7.06
CA TYR A 114 -38.92 14.09 6.58
C TYR A 114 -39.87 14.27 7.75
N GLN A 115 -40.35 15.50 7.94
CA GLN A 115 -41.33 15.82 8.97
C GLN A 115 -42.42 16.69 8.36
N GLU A 116 -43.66 16.23 8.47
CA GLU A 116 -44.85 16.94 8.02
C GLU A 116 -45.62 17.45 9.25
N GLY A 117 -46.14 18.68 9.19
CA GLY A 117 -47.02 19.22 10.23
C GLY A 117 -46.33 19.68 11.52
N LEU A 118 -45.06 20.12 11.44
CA LEU A 118 -44.47 21.00 12.46
C LEU A 118 -44.96 22.44 12.32
#